data_AF-A0A8K0RQA8-F1
#
_entry.id   AF-A0A8K0RQA8-F1
#
_cell.length_a   1.000
_cell.length_b   1.000
_cell.length_c   1.000
_cell.angle_alpha   90.00
_cell.angle_beta   90.00
_cell.angle_gamma   90.00
#
_symmetry.space_group_name_H-M   'P 1'
#
loop_
_entity.id
_entity.type
_entity.pdbx_description
1 polymer ?
#
loop_
_entity_poly.entity_id
_entity_poly.type
_entity_poly.pdbx_seq_one_letter_code
_entity_poly.pdbx_strand_id
1 'polypeptide(L)'
;MEAQLVEGLKAGIRSEKVVLMGGFAESCFLCRCLEATLAKINAEHSLSAEIYRPNDDGMTVIDVVAAGGVFRALNKKNGPIRRSKSSYGVGRYEIYDPDVHQGQDIVPGFHNGNTYVSTIRWVSKLNEIMPAKFEKVEDRIHTFPYRNKD
;
A
#
# COMPACT_ATOMS: atom_id res chain seq x y z
N MET A 1 -17.24 9.55 0.83
CA MET A 1 -16.83 10.64 -0.09
C MET A 1 -16.52 11.89 0.69
N GLU A 2 -17.49 12.50 1.38
CA GLU A 2 -17.34 13.77 2.11
C GLU A 2 -16.14 13.80 3.07
N ALA A 3 -16.08 12.87 4.03
CA ALA A 3 -14.97 12.83 4.99
C ALA A 3 -13.60 12.81 4.31
N GLN A 4 -13.45 12.07 3.21
CA GLN A 4 -12.19 11.99 2.46
C GLN A 4 -11.84 13.28 1.73
N LEU A 5 -12.84 13.99 1.17
CA LEU A 5 -12.63 15.29 0.53
C LEU A 5 -12.24 16.35 1.55
N VAL A 6 -12.90 16.37 2.71
CA VAL A 6 -12.60 17.31 3.80
C VAL A 6 -11.24 17.03 4.44
N GLU A 7 -10.91 15.76 4.69
CA GLU A 7 -9.58 15.37 5.18
C GLU A 7 -8.48 15.71 4.18
N GLY A 8 -8.72 15.48 2.88
CA GLY A 8 -7.82 15.89 1.80
C GLY A 8 -7.57 17.40 1.83
N LEU A 9 -8.64 18.19 1.94
CA LEU A 9 -8.54 19.65 2.01
C LEU A 9 -7.75 20.11 3.24
N LYS A 10 -7.98 19.51 4.42
CA LYS A 10 -7.21 19.77 5.65
C LYS A 10 -5.73 19.44 5.47
N ALA A 11 -5.40 18.45 4.65
CA ALA A 11 -4.04 18.09 4.28
C ALA A 11 -3.47 18.94 3.12
N GLY A 12 -4.18 19.96 2.65
CA GLY A 12 -3.77 20.83 1.54
C GLY A 12 -3.97 20.24 0.15
N ILE A 13 -4.70 19.13 0.03
CA ILE A 13 -5.00 18.44 -1.22
C ILE A 13 -6.40 18.84 -1.69
N ARG A 14 -6.48 19.48 -2.87
CA ARG A 14 -7.74 19.86 -3.51
C ARG A 14 -8.08 18.86 -4.61
N SER A 15 -9.14 18.08 -4.41
CA SER A 15 -9.63 17.14 -5.42
C SER A 15 -10.48 17.88 -6.46
N GLU A 16 -10.17 17.69 -7.74
CA GLU A 16 -10.92 18.28 -8.86
C GLU A 16 -11.88 17.29 -9.51
N LYS A 17 -11.59 15.99 -9.40
CA LYS A 17 -12.35 14.94 -10.08
C LYS A 17 -12.67 13.80 -9.11
N VAL A 18 -13.88 13.27 -9.23
CA VAL A 18 -14.34 12.06 -8.54
C VAL A 18 -14.62 11.00 -9.59
N VAL A 19 -13.82 9.93 -9.61
CA VAL A 19 -14.05 8.80 -10.52
C VAL A 19 -14.85 7.74 -9.76
N LEU A 20 -16.07 7.46 -10.22
CA LEU A 20 -16.85 6.33 -9.73
C LEU A 20 -16.31 5.06 -10.39
N MET A 21 -16.24 3.94 -9.68
CA MET A 21 -15.76 2.66 -10.21
C MET A 21 -16.59 1.50 -9.63
N GLY A 22 -16.61 0.37 -10.34
CA GLY A 22 -17.36 -0.84 -9.95
C GLY A 22 -18.74 -0.95 -10.60
N GLY A 23 -19.39 -2.11 -10.49
CA GLY A 23 -20.63 -2.42 -11.23
C GLY A 23 -21.83 -1.52 -10.92
N PHE A 24 -21.82 -0.78 -9.81
CA PHE A 24 -22.85 0.20 -9.47
C PHE A 24 -22.52 1.63 -9.92
N ALA A 25 -21.33 1.88 -10.45
CA ALA A 25 -20.89 3.22 -10.85
C ALA A 25 -21.73 3.82 -11.98
N GLU A 26 -22.37 2.98 -12.80
CA GLU A 26 -23.26 3.41 -13.89
C GLU A 26 -24.72 3.59 -13.45
N SER A 27 -25.04 3.37 -12.17
CA SER A 27 -26.38 3.61 -11.64
C SER A 27 -26.72 5.09 -11.70
N CYS A 28 -27.72 5.44 -12.52
CA CYS A 28 -28.21 6.81 -12.65
C CYS A 28 -28.65 7.41 -11.30
N PHE A 29 -29.32 6.62 -10.46
CA PHE A 29 -29.74 7.09 -9.13
C PHE A 29 -28.55 7.38 -8.22
N LEU A 30 -27.56 6.49 -8.19
CA LEU A 30 -26.34 6.70 -7.41
C LEU A 30 -25.60 7.94 -7.89
N CYS A 31 -25.41 8.09 -9.19
CA CYS A 31 -24.74 9.26 -9.78
C CYS A 31 -25.42 10.56 -9.38
N ARG A 32 -26.74 10.67 -9.55
CA ARG A 32 -27.50 11.88 -9.18
C ARG A 32 -27.41 12.19 -7.68
N CYS A 33 -27.46 11.16 -6.84
CA CYS A 33 -27.32 11.33 -5.39
C CYS A 33 -25.92 11.86 -5.05
N LEU A 34 -24.87 11.26 -5.61
CA LEU A 34 -23.48 11.67 -5.39
C LEU A 34 -23.20 13.07 -5.94
N GLU A 35 -23.76 13.44 -7.09
CA GLU A 35 -23.67 14.79 -7.65
C GLU A 35 -24.30 15.84 -6.75
N ALA A 36 -25.52 15.56 -6.24
CA ALA A 36 -26.19 16.46 -5.30
C ALA A 36 -25.40 16.60 -4.00
N THR A 37 -24.82 15.51 -3.49
CA THR A 37 -23.93 15.55 -2.31
C THR A 37 -22.66 16.35 -2.61
N LEU A 38 -22.02 16.13 -3.76
CA LEU A 38 -20.80 16.83 -4.15
C LEU A 38 -21.03 18.33 -4.33
N ALA A 39 -22.17 18.74 -4.89
CA ALA A 39 -22.54 20.14 -5.04
C ALA A 39 -22.66 20.87 -3.68
N LYS A 40 -23.22 20.20 -2.66
CA LYS A 40 -23.28 20.74 -1.29
C LYS A 40 -21.88 20.93 -0.70
N ILE A 41 -21.03 19.91 -0.80
CA ILE A 41 -19.65 19.92 -0.30
C ILE A 41 -18.83 21.02 -1.01
N ASN A 42 -19.00 21.16 -2.32
CA ASN A 42 -18.33 22.18 -3.11
C ASN A 42 -18.70 23.58 -2.66
N ALA A 43 -19.99 23.84 -2.41
CA ALA A 43 -20.47 25.12 -1.90
C ALA A 43 -19.93 25.40 -0.49
N GLU A 44 -19.95 24.42 0.40
CA GLU A 44 -19.51 24.58 1.80
C GLU A 44 -18.00 24.81 1.93
N HIS A 45 -17.20 24.12 1.11
CA HIS A 45 -15.73 24.15 1.21
C HIS A 45 -15.04 24.93 0.10
N SER A 46 -15.79 25.64 -0.76
CA SER A 46 -15.25 26.35 -1.94
C SER A 46 -14.37 25.46 -2.81
N LEU A 47 -14.88 24.27 -3.14
CA LEU A 47 -14.26 23.29 -4.03
C LEU A 47 -14.99 23.30 -5.39
N SER A 48 -14.33 22.74 -6.40
CA SER A 48 -14.86 22.59 -7.76
C SER A 48 -14.78 21.14 -8.25
N ALA A 49 -14.91 20.19 -7.32
CA ALA A 49 -14.81 18.78 -7.65
C ALA A 49 -16.01 18.34 -8.50
N GLU A 50 -15.79 17.56 -9.55
CA GLU A 50 -16.87 17.01 -10.37
C GLU A 50 -16.74 15.51 -10.59
N ILE A 51 -17.86 14.83 -10.80
CA ILE A 51 -17.84 13.40 -11.13
C ILE A 51 -17.34 13.26 -12.57
N TYR A 52 -16.24 12.53 -12.74
CA TYR A 52 -15.71 12.20 -14.05
C TYR A 52 -16.60 11.17 -14.73
N ARG A 53 -17.09 11.50 -15.92
CA ARG A 53 -17.77 10.57 -16.82
C ARG A 53 -16.92 10.45 -18.08
N PRO A 54 -16.46 9.24 -18.44
CA PRO A 54 -15.82 9.06 -19.74
C PRO A 54 -16.82 9.42 -20.84
N ASN A 55 -16.36 10.13 -21.88
CA ASN A 55 -17.14 10.36 -23.09
C ASN A 55 -17.30 9.04 -23.85
N ASP A 56 -18.28 8.97 -24.76
CA ASP A 56 -18.75 7.80 -25.54
C ASP A 56 -17.71 7.12 -26.47
N ASP A 57 -16.45 7.04 -26.08
CA ASP A 57 -15.34 6.48 -26.86
C ASP A 57 -15.25 4.95 -26.74
N GLY A 58 -16.33 4.30 -26.31
CA GLY A 58 -16.44 2.84 -26.19
C GLY A 58 -15.69 2.22 -24.99
N MET A 59 -15.02 3.02 -24.18
CA MET A 59 -14.43 2.59 -22.91
C MET A 59 -15.38 2.87 -21.75
N THR A 60 -15.91 1.82 -21.16
CA THR A 60 -16.73 1.97 -19.94
C THR A 60 -15.83 2.18 -18.74
N VAL A 61 -16.38 2.79 -17.68
CA VAL A 61 -15.72 2.91 -16.38
C VAL A 61 -15.30 1.53 -15.82
N ILE A 62 -16.01 0.47 -16.24
CA ILE A 62 -15.77 -0.91 -15.83
C ILE A 62 -14.41 -1.41 -16.34
N ASP A 63 -14.03 -1.03 -17.55
CA ASP A 63 -12.78 -1.48 -18.19
C ASP A 63 -11.53 -0.80 -17.62
N VAL A 64 -11.69 0.37 -17.01
CA VAL A 64 -10.56 1.20 -16.54
C VAL A 64 -9.70 0.50 -15.49
N VAL A 65 -10.30 -0.27 -14.58
CA VAL A 65 -9.56 -1.02 -13.56
C VAL A 65 -8.74 -2.15 -14.19
N ALA A 66 -9.34 -2.89 -15.13
CA ALA A 66 -8.67 -3.97 -15.84
C ALA A 66 -7.52 -3.43 -16.70
N ALA A 67 -7.78 -2.39 -17.49
CA ALA A 67 -6.77 -1.70 -18.30
C ALA A 67 -5.62 -1.17 -17.43
N GLY A 68 -5.94 -0.50 -16.31
CA GLY A 68 -4.95 -0.05 -15.33
C GLY A 68 -4.10 -1.19 -14.77
N GLY A 69 -4.71 -2.36 -14.53
CA GLY A 69 -4.01 -3.59 -14.15
C GLY A 69 -3.00 -4.06 -15.20
N VAL A 70 -3.40 -4.09 -16.47
CA VAL A 70 -2.51 -4.45 -17.59
C VAL A 70 -1.37 -3.45 -17.72
N PHE A 71 -1.65 -2.14 -17.72
CA PHE A 71 -0.61 -1.10 -17.75
C PHE A 71 0.36 -1.25 -16.57
N ARG A 72 -0.15 -1.57 -15.38
CA ARG A 72 0.68 -1.78 -14.19
C ARG A 72 1.56 -3.02 -14.30
N ALA A 73 1.05 -4.10 -14.91
CA ALA A 73 1.83 -5.31 -15.15
C ALA A 73 2.99 -5.06 -16.12
N LEU A 74 2.74 -4.30 -17.19
CA LEU A 74 3.74 -3.92 -18.19
C LEU A 74 4.77 -2.92 -17.64
N ASN A 75 4.35 -1.99 -16.77
CA ASN A 75 5.24 -1.00 -16.18
C ASN A 75 5.20 -1.01 -14.65
N LYS A 76 6.11 -1.81 -14.06
CA LYS A 76 6.31 -1.87 -12.61
C LYS A 76 7.09 -0.68 -12.04
N LYS A 77 7.88 0.02 -12.87
CA LYS A 77 8.78 1.11 -12.41
C LYS A 77 8.04 2.43 -12.18
N ASN A 78 7.22 2.88 -13.13
CA ASN A 78 6.62 4.22 -13.10
C ASN A 78 5.15 4.19 -12.65
N GLY A 79 4.89 3.57 -11.50
CA GLY A 79 3.53 3.53 -10.93
C GLY A 79 3.27 4.63 -9.91
N PRO A 80 2.06 4.65 -9.33
CA PRO A 80 1.75 5.56 -8.23
C PRO A 80 2.55 5.18 -6.98
N ILE A 81 2.96 6.20 -6.23
CA ILE A 81 3.39 6.06 -4.84
C ILE A 81 2.22 5.62 -3.97
N ARG A 82 2.50 4.86 -2.91
CA ARG A 82 1.47 4.28 -2.03
C ARG A 82 1.80 4.57 -0.59
N ARG A 83 0.78 4.69 0.26
CA ARG A 83 0.97 4.77 1.72
C ARG A 83 0.64 3.41 2.33
N SER A 84 1.58 2.81 3.04
CA SER A 84 1.32 1.51 3.67
C SER A 84 0.26 1.63 4.76
N LYS A 85 -0.68 0.69 4.79
CA LYS A 85 -1.74 0.62 5.81
C LYS A 85 -1.43 -0.37 6.93
N SER A 86 -0.33 -1.11 6.80
CA SER A 86 0.16 -2.07 7.78
C SER A 86 1.68 -2.12 7.76
N SER A 87 2.29 -2.61 8.83
CA SER A 87 3.72 -2.93 8.80
C SER A 87 3.92 -4.34 8.25
N TYR A 88 4.89 -4.49 7.34
CA TYR A 88 5.30 -5.77 6.77
C TYR A 88 6.79 -5.94 6.96
N GLY A 89 7.19 -7.16 7.31
CA GLY A 89 8.58 -7.51 7.49
C GLY A 89 8.76 -9.01 7.41
N VAL A 90 10.01 -9.41 7.31
CA VAL A 90 10.39 -10.83 7.35
C VAL A 90 11.05 -11.09 8.69
N GLY A 91 10.56 -12.08 9.42
CA GLY A 91 11.23 -12.56 10.63
C GLY A 91 12.64 -13.05 10.29
N ARG A 92 13.62 -12.70 11.11
CA ARG A 92 14.99 -13.19 10.99
C ARG A 92 15.61 -13.38 12.36
N TYR A 93 16.65 -14.21 12.40
CA TYR A 93 17.52 -14.34 13.55
C TYR A 93 18.82 -13.59 13.23
N GLU A 94 19.20 -12.66 14.10
CA GLU A 94 20.47 -11.94 14.03
C GLU A 94 21.40 -12.44 15.11
N ILE A 95 22.72 -12.44 14.86
CA ILE A 95 23.70 -12.79 15.90
C ILE A 95 23.58 -11.74 17.01
N TYR A 96 23.55 -12.20 18.26
CA TYR A 96 23.47 -11.33 19.41
C TYR A 96 24.67 -10.38 19.45
N ASP A 97 24.37 -9.10 19.49
CA ASP A 97 25.32 -8.00 19.63
C ASP A 97 24.91 -7.21 20.89
N PRO A 98 25.74 -7.19 21.95
CA PRO A 98 25.43 -6.50 23.19
C PRO A 98 25.12 -5.01 23.02
N ASP A 99 25.71 -4.33 22.03
CA ASP A 99 25.54 -2.89 21.85
C ASP A 99 24.17 -2.54 21.26
N VAL A 100 23.56 -3.48 20.52
CA VAL A 100 22.31 -3.28 19.76
C VAL A 100 21.13 -4.02 20.39
N HIS A 101 21.39 -5.16 21.04
CA HIS A 101 20.37 -6.11 21.48
C HIS A 101 20.25 -6.23 22.99
N GLN A 102 20.80 -5.27 23.74
CA GLN A 102 20.72 -5.26 25.19
C GLN A 102 19.26 -5.40 25.68
N GLY A 103 19.01 -6.39 26.55
CA GLY A 103 17.69 -6.65 27.12
C GLY A 103 16.73 -7.45 26.24
N GLN A 104 17.17 -7.96 25.09
CA GLN A 104 16.38 -8.87 24.25
C GLN A 104 16.61 -10.33 24.63
N ASP A 105 15.58 -11.16 24.43
CA ASP A 105 15.66 -12.60 24.66
C ASP A 105 16.59 -13.28 23.65
N ILE A 106 17.55 -14.03 24.18
CA ILE A 106 18.56 -14.73 23.39
C ILE A 106 18.09 -16.15 23.07
N VAL A 107 18.25 -16.55 21.82
CA VAL A 107 18.00 -17.89 21.30
C VAL A 107 19.34 -18.56 20.97
N PRO A 108 19.67 -19.70 21.58
CA PRO A 108 20.90 -20.42 21.24
C PRO A 108 20.82 -20.97 19.81
N GLY A 109 21.91 -20.82 19.07
CA GLY A 109 22.05 -21.35 17.72
C GLY A 109 22.13 -22.87 17.70
N PHE A 110 21.55 -23.48 16.67
CA PHE A 110 21.63 -24.93 16.48
C PHE A 110 23.03 -25.30 15.97
N HIS A 111 23.87 -25.84 16.86
CA HIS A 111 25.18 -26.44 16.57
C HIS A 111 26.25 -25.52 15.96
N ASN A 112 26.12 -24.19 16.08
CA ASN A 112 27.12 -23.23 15.58
C ASN A 112 27.80 -22.39 16.67
N GLY A 113 27.46 -22.62 17.94
CA GLY A 113 28.04 -21.90 19.09
C GLY A 113 27.63 -20.43 19.21
N ASN A 114 26.87 -19.90 18.25
CA ASN A 114 26.41 -18.51 18.28
C ASN A 114 25.10 -18.39 19.04
N THR A 115 24.89 -17.23 19.63
CA THR A 115 23.61 -16.80 20.18
C THR A 115 22.93 -15.84 19.23
N TYR A 116 21.61 -15.91 19.17
CA TYR A 116 20.79 -15.14 18.24
C TYR A 116 19.70 -14.37 18.98
N VAL A 117 19.13 -13.38 18.32
CA VAL A 117 17.91 -12.69 18.74
C VAL A 117 16.89 -12.75 17.61
N SER A 118 15.62 -12.92 17.98
CA SER A 118 14.52 -12.90 17.02
C SER A 118 14.16 -11.45 16.70
N THR A 119 14.34 -11.05 15.44
CA THR A 119 14.07 -9.70 14.98
C THR A 119 13.16 -9.71 13.76
N ILE A 120 12.59 -8.55 13.45
CA ILE A 120 11.86 -8.33 12.21
C ILE A 120 12.66 -7.41 11.33
N ARG A 121 13.00 -7.90 10.14
CA ARG A 121 13.50 -7.04 9.09
C ARG A 121 12.33 -6.38 8.38
N TRP A 122 12.08 -5.13 8.73
CA TRP A 122 11.01 -4.34 8.12
C TRP A 122 11.23 -4.16 6.61
N VAL A 123 10.18 -4.46 5.85
CA VAL A 123 10.03 -4.19 4.41
C VAL A 123 9.27 -2.89 4.20
N SER A 124 8.23 -2.66 5.00
CA SER A 124 7.51 -1.38 5.07
C SER A 124 6.92 -1.19 6.46
N LYS A 125 6.88 0.03 6.97
CA LYS A 125 6.20 0.40 8.22
C LYS A 125 4.84 1.02 7.94
N LEU A 126 3.96 0.96 8.94
CA LEU A 126 2.67 1.66 8.91
C LEU A 126 2.86 3.14 8.52
N ASN A 127 2.02 3.62 7.60
CA ASN A 127 2.00 4.98 7.06
C ASN A 127 3.23 5.41 6.25
N GLU A 128 4.19 4.52 6.01
CA GLU A 128 5.36 4.78 5.15
C GLU A 128 4.93 5.01 3.69
N ILE A 129 5.58 5.97 3.03
CA ILE A 129 5.42 6.21 1.59
C ILE A 129 6.29 5.21 0.84
N MET A 130 5.64 4.29 0.16
CA MET A 130 6.28 3.26 -0.65
C MET A 130 6.36 3.72 -2.12
N PRO A 131 7.54 3.58 -2.77
CA PRO A 131 7.64 3.81 -4.19
C PRO A 131 6.85 2.74 -4.96
N ALA A 132 6.59 3.02 -6.25
CA ALA A 132 5.88 2.08 -7.11
C ALA A 132 6.56 0.70 -7.17
N LYS A 133 7.89 0.70 -7.29
CA LYS A 133 8.72 -0.50 -7.19
C LYS A 133 9.62 -0.35 -5.98
N PHE A 134 9.52 -1.29 -5.04
CA PHE A 134 10.42 -1.43 -3.92
C PHE A 134 11.06 -2.80 -3.98
N GLU A 135 12.38 -2.85 -3.93
CA GLU A 135 13.16 -4.08 -3.87
C GLU A 135 14.16 -3.97 -2.74
N LYS A 136 14.28 -5.05 -1.99
CA LYS A 136 15.26 -5.18 -0.91
C LYS A 136 15.94 -6.52 -1.06
N VAL A 137 17.25 -6.47 -1.24
CA VAL A 137 18.10 -7.66 -1.42
C VAL A 137 18.93 -7.82 -0.16
N GLU A 138 18.97 -9.02 0.37
CA GLU A 138 19.78 -9.36 1.53
C GLU A 138 20.33 -10.77 1.39
N ASP A 139 21.58 -10.94 1.79
CA ASP A 139 22.20 -12.25 1.91
C ASP A 139 21.60 -12.98 3.11
N ARG A 140 21.31 -14.28 2.91
CA ARG A 140 20.78 -15.15 3.97
C ARG A 140 21.59 -16.42 4.07
N ILE A 141 21.78 -16.84 5.32
CA ILE A 141 22.40 -18.12 5.67
C ILE A 141 21.29 -19.00 6.22
N HIS A 142 21.17 -20.21 5.68
CA HIS A 142 20.26 -21.23 6.17
C HIS A 142 21.08 -22.41 6.66
N THR A 143 20.92 -22.77 7.92
CA THR A 143 21.52 -23.98 8.50
C THR A 143 20.48 -25.10 8.48
N PHE A 144 20.83 -26.24 7.88
CA PHE A 144 19.99 -27.42 7.87
C PHE A 144 20.61 -28.50 8.76
N PRO A 145 19.82 -29.25 9.54
CA PRO A 145 20.34 -30.40 10.26
C PRO A 145 20.83 -31.44 9.24
N TYR A 146 22.10 -31.82 9.34
CA TYR A 146 22.67 -32.92 8.58
C TYR A 146 22.79 -34.14 9.51
N ARG A 147 22.11 -35.24 9.17
CA ARG A 147 22.32 -36.54 9.83
C ARG A 147 23.46 -37.24 9.09
N ASN A 148 24.56 -37.53 9.79
CA ASN A 148 25.49 -38.55 9.32
C ASN A 148 24.75 -39.90 9.28
N LYS A 149 24.93 -40.66 8.21
CA LYS A 149 24.58 -42.08 8.18
C LYS A 149 25.65 -42.81 8.99
N ASP A 150 25.36 -43.07 10.26
CA ASP A 150 25.97 -44.18 10.98
C ASP A 150 25.21 -45.47 10.61
#